data_AF-A0A5R2MZF2-F1
#
_entry.id   AF-A0A5R2MZF2-F1
#
_cell.length_a   1.000
_cell.length_b   1.000
_cell.length_c   1.000
_cell.angle_alpha   90.00
_cell.angle_beta   90.00
_cell.angle_gamma   90.00
#
_symmetry.space_group_name_H-M   'P 1'
#
loop_
_entity.id
_entity.type
_entity.pdbx_description
1 polymer ?
#
loop_
_entity_poly.entity_id
_entity_poly.type
_entity_poly.pdbx_seq_one_letter_code
_entity_poly.pdbx_strand_id
1 'polypeptide(L)'
;NGKPDPLASARDIRETFARMAMNDEETVALIAGGHTFGKTHGAGDASLVGAEPEGAGIEAQGLGWSSKHASGIAGDAITSGLEVTWTTTPTKWSNNFFDNLFNYEWELTKSPAGAHQWTPKA
;
A
#
# COMPACT_ATOMS: atom_id res chain seq x y z
N ASN A 1 10.85 -1.28 -10.78
CA ASN A 1 10.72 -2.39 -11.75
C ASN A 1 9.98 -3.61 -11.17
N GLY A 2 9.20 -3.48 -10.10
CA GLY A 2 8.33 -4.54 -9.58
C GLY A 2 9.03 -5.75 -8.94
N LYS A 3 10.36 -5.75 -8.79
CA LYS A 3 11.10 -6.84 -8.14
C LYS A 3 10.90 -6.78 -6.62
N PRO A 4 10.38 -7.84 -5.95
CA PRO A 4 10.13 -7.84 -4.51
C PRO A 4 11.40 -8.14 -3.70
N ASP A 5 12.41 -7.27 -3.84
CA ASP A 5 13.70 -7.36 -3.15
C ASP A 5 13.82 -6.23 -2.11
N PRO A 6 13.64 -6.52 -0.80
CA PRO A 6 13.58 -5.49 0.23
C PRO A 6 14.92 -4.76 0.42
N LEU A 7 16.06 -5.41 0.16
CA LEU A 7 17.37 -4.79 0.28
C LEU A 7 17.67 -3.85 -0.89
N ALA A 8 17.19 -4.17 -2.10
CA ALA A 8 17.22 -3.24 -3.22
C ALA A 8 16.27 -2.05 -2.96
N SER A 9 15.04 -2.34 -2.50
CA SER A 9 14.04 -1.32 -2.15
C SER A 9 14.55 -0.33 -1.09
N ALA A 10 15.26 -0.80 -0.06
CA ALA A 10 15.83 0.07 0.98
C ALA A 10 16.85 1.10 0.43
N ARG A 11 17.50 0.82 -0.70
CA ARG A 11 18.39 1.79 -1.36
C ARG A 11 17.58 2.87 -2.06
N ASP A 12 16.54 2.47 -2.78
CA ASP A 12 15.61 3.40 -3.46
C ASP A 12 14.91 4.30 -2.43
N ILE A 13 14.47 3.74 -1.29
CA ILE A 13 13.89 4.51 -0.17
C ILE A 13 14.87 5.56 0.33
N ARG A 14 16.10 5.17 0.70
CA ARG A 14 17.10 6.11 1.21
C ARG A 14 17.40 7.23 0.23
N GLU A 15 17.61 6.90 -1.05
CA GLU A 15 17.94 7.89 -2.08
C GLU A 15 16.78 8.87 -2.31
N THR A 16 15.55 8.36 -2.39
CA THR A 16 14.38 9.21 -2.66
C THR A 16 14.04 10.11 -1.48
N PHE A 17 14.10 9.60 -0.24
CA PHE A 17 13.88 10.40 0.95
C PHE A 17 15.00 11.42 1.19
N ALA A 18 16.26 11.07 0.91
CA ALA A 18 17.36 12.04 0.97
C ALA A 18 17.16 13.21 0.00
N ARG A 19 16.64 12.94 -1.21
CA ARG A 19 16.24 13.99 -2.18
C ARG A 19 15.07 14.85 -1.69
N MET A 20 14.30 14.36 -0.71
CA MET A 20 13.22 15.07 -0.03
C MET A 20 13.66 15.64 1.33
N ALA A 21 14.97 15.74 1.57
CA ALA A 21 15.56 16.30 2.78
C ALA A 21 15.20 15.55 4.08
N MET A 22 15.00 14.23 4.00
CA MET A 22 14.79 13.35 5.15
C MET A 22 16.00 12.43 5.32
N ASN A 23 16.53 12.36 6.54
CA ASN A 23 17.59 11.43 6.91
C ASN A 23 17.05 10.02 7.22
N ASP A 24 17.92 9.07 7.58
CA ASP A 24 17.54 7.67 7.86
C ASP A 24 16.54 7.55 9.03
N GLU A 25 16.72 8.31 10.11
CA GLU A 25 15.84 8.28 11.30
C GLU A 25 14.45 8.84 10.95
N GLU A 26 14.41 9.99 10.29
CA GLU A 26 13.17 10.63 9.84
C GLU A 26 12.41 9.75 8.85
N THR A 27 13.11 9.08 7.94
CA THR A 27 12.53 8.17 6.96
C THR A 27 11.86 6.98 7.62
N VAL A 28 12.53 6.35 8.59
CA VAL A 28 11.96 5.24 9.37
C VAL A 28 10.73 5.70 10.15
N ALA A 29 10.82 6.88 10.79
CA ALA A 29 9.72 7.45 11.57
C ALA A 29 8.50 7.76 10.69
N LEU A 30 8.69 8.32 9.50
CA LEU A 30 7.62 8.63 8.55
C LEU A 30 6.91 7.36 8.06
N ILE A 31 7.67 6.34 7.65
CA ILE A 31 7.09 5.11 7.08
C ILE A 31 6.36 4.31 8.16
N ALA A 32 7.01 4.04 9.30
CA ALA A 32 6.39 3.27 10.38
C ALA A 32 5.24 4.04 11.03
N GLY A 33 5.40 5.36 11.19
CA GLY A 33 4.35 6.23 11.71
C GLY A 33 3.12 6.28 10.81
N GLY A 34 3.31 6.43 9.49
CA GLY A 34 2.23 6.41 8.51
C GLY A 34 1.52 5.06 8.44
N HIS A 35 2.28 3.97 8.27
CA HIS A 35 1.74 2.62 8.15
C HIS A 35 1.25 2.01 9.47
N THR A 36 1.31 2.73 10.60
CA THR A 36 0.59 2.35 11.81
C THR A 36 -0.93 2.43 11.61
N PHE A 37 -1.40 3.21 10.63
CA PHE A 37 -2.81 3.47 10.39
C PHE A 37 -3.31 2.90 9.04
N GLY A 38 -4.60 2.60 9.00
CA GLY A 38 -5.32 2.27 7.78
C GLY A 38 -4.90 0.95 7.13
N LYS A 39 -4.99 0.90 5.80
CA LYS A 39 -4.72 -0.25 4.95
C LYS A 39 -4.47 0.19 3.50
N THR A 40 -3.92 -0.71 2.68
CA THR A 40 -3.93 -0.59 1.22
C THR A 40 -5.21 -1.17 0.61
N HIS A 41 -5.43 -1.01 -0.70
CA HIS A 41 -6.63 -1.50 -1.40
C HIS A 41 -6.28 -2.14 -2.75
N GLY A 42 -6.67 -3.40 -2.92
CA GLY A 42 -6.35 -4.29 -4.03
C GLY A 42 -7.27 -5.50 -4.08
N ALA A 43 -8.57 -5.28 -3.87
CA ALA A 43 -9.60 -6.32 -3.73
C ALA A 43 -9.81 -7.18 -5.00
N GLY A 44 -9.38 -6.70 -6.18
CA GLY A 44 -9.57 -7.41 -7.45
C GLY A 44 -8.71 -6.88 -8.58
N ASP A 45 -8.99 -7.32 -9.80
CA ASP A 45 -8.23 -6.98 -10.99
C ASP A 45 -8.18 -5.47 -11.24
N ALA A 46 -6.97 -4.92 -11.28
CA ALA A 46 -6.72 -3.51 -11.52
C ALA A 46 -7.19 -3.03 -12.92
N SER A 47 -7.37 -3.94 -13.88
CA SER A 47 -7.94 -3.61 -15.20
C SER A 47 -9.38 -3.09 -15.14
N LEU A 48 -10.08 -3.32 -14.03
CA LEU A 48 -11.44 -2.85 -13.80
C LEU A 48 -11.51 -1.39 -13.31
N VAL A 49 -10.36 -0.77 -13.01
CA VAL A 49 -10.26 0.65 -12.62
C VAL A 49 -10.23 1.51 -13.89
N GLY A 50 -11.16 2.46 -13.97
CA GLY A 50 -11.30 3.37 -15.10
C GLY A 50 -10.25 4.49 -15.13
N ALA A 51 -10.46 5.45 -16.03
CA ALA A 51 -9.57 6.59 -16.22
C ALA A 51 -9.39 7.43 -14.95
N GLU A 52 -8.19 7.99 -14.79
CA GLU A 52 -7.87 9.00 -13.78
C GLU A 52 -8.71 10.28 -13.93
N PRO A 53 -8.74 11.17 -12.92
CA PRO A 53 -9.64 12.33 -12.93
C PRO A 53 -9.58 13.22 -14.18
N GLU A 54 -8.38 13.49 -14.70
CA GLU A 54 -8.20 14.32 -15.90
C GLU A 54 -8.54 13.57 -17.22
N GLY A 55 -8.61 12.24 -17.18
CA GLY A 55 -9.03 11.39 -18.30
C GLY A 55 -10.50 10.95 -18.23
N ALA A 56 -11.18 11.25 -17.13
CA ALA A 56 -12.58 10.86 -16.90
C ALA A 56 -13.56 11.80 -17.61
N GLY A 57 -14.77 11.29 -17.87
CA GLY A 57 -15.85 12.11 -18.42
C GLY A 57 -16.30 13.20 -17.44
N ILE A 58 -16.88 14.29 -17.97
CA ILE A 58 -17.34 15.43 -17.17
C ILE A 58 -18.40 15.04 -16.12
N GLU A 59 -19.18 13.98 -16.38
CA GLU A 59 -20.16 13.41 -15.47
C GLU A 59 -19.54 12.85 -14.18
N ALA A 60 -18.24 12.55 -14.18
CA ALA A 60 -17.50 12.14 -12.97
C ALA A 60 -17.22 13.32 -12.03
N GLN A 61 -17.48 14.57 -12.46
CA GLN A 61 -17.41 15.79 -11.62
C GLN A 61 -16.07 15.95 -10.87
N GLY A 62 -14.96 15.73 -11.58
CA GLY A 62 -13.60 15.84 -11.02
C GLY A 62 -13.12 14.61 -10.27
N LEU A 63 -13.92 13.55 -10.21
CA LEU A 63 -13.48 12.23 -9.73
C LEU A 63 -12.91 11.39 -10.89
N GLY A 64 -12.19 10.34 -10.54
CA GLY A 64 -11.63 9.36 -11.47
C GLY A 64 -11.46 8.00 -10.79
N TRP A 65 -10.80 7.07 -11.48
CA TRP A 65 -10.55 5.70 -11.03
C TRP A 65 -11.81 4.95 -10.61
N SER A 66 -12.95 5.26 -11.25
CA SER A 66 -14.20 4.53 -11.01
C SER A 66 -13.98 3.06 -11.32
N SER A 67 -14.25 2.21 -10.32
CA SER A 67 -14.00 0.77 -10.42
C SER A 67 -15.28 0.03 -10.79
N LYS A 68 -15.17 -0.90 -11.75
CA LYS A 68 -16.24 -1.84 -12.12
C LYS A 68 -16.21 -3.13 -11.29
N HIS A 69 -15.28 -3.24 -10.33
CA HIS A 69 -15.17 -4.41 -9.47
C HIS A 69 -16.25 -4.38 -8.39
N ALA A 70 -17.27 -5.26 -8.51
CA ALA A 70 -18.38 -5.35 -7.56
C ALA A 70 -19.01 -3.97 -7.26
N SER A 71 -18.97 -3.48 -6.01
CA SER A 71 -19.49 -2.13 -5.69
C SER A 71 -18.55 -0.99 -6.10
N GLY A 72 -17.29 -1.28 -6.38
CA GLY A 72 -16.24 -0.33 -6.76
C GLY A 72 -15.66 0.49 -5.61
N ILE A 73 -16.14 0.29 -4.38
CA ILE A 73 -15.76 1.06 -3.19
C ILE A 73 -15.69 0.17 -1.94
N ALA A 74 -15.26 0.74 -0.81
CA ALA A 74 -15.22 0.07 0.49
C ALA A 74 -14.45 -1.28 0.46
N GLY A 75 -15.12 -2.40 0.77
CA GLY A 75 -14.51 -3.73 0.73
C GLY A 75 -14.02 -4.15 -0.66
N ASP A 76 -14.60 -3.57 -1.72
CA ASP A 76 -14.27 -3.85 -3.11
C ASP A 76 -13.31 -2.82 -3.71
N ALA A 77 -12.75 -1.94 -2.88
CA ALA A 77 -11.88 -0.87 -3.35
C ALA A 77 -10.57 -1.42 -3.96
N ILE A 78 -10.15 -0.78 -5.05
CA ILE A 78 -8.86 -1.02 -5.71
C ILE A 78 -8.17 0.33 -5.83
N THR A 79 -6.94 0.44 -5.33
CA THR A 79 -6.14 1.67 -5.43
C THR A 79 -4.72 1.33 -5.86
N SER A 80 -3.91 0.71 -4.99
CA SER A 80 -2.55 0.32 -5.32
C SER A 80 -2.46 -1.10 -5.89
N GLY A 81 -3.51 -1.90 -5.74
CA GLY A 81 -3.51 -3.33 -6.04
C GLY A 81 -2.88 -4.18 -4.93
N LEU A 82 -2.29 -3.60 -3.89
CA LEU A 82 -1.89 -4.33 -2.67
C LEU A 82 -3.06 -4.44 -1.70
N GLU A 83 -3.15 -5.52 -0.95
CA GLU A 83 -4.20 -5.75 0.05
C GLU A 83 -3.57 -6.10 1.41
N VAL A 84 -3.16 -5.06 2.15
CA VAL A 84 -2.37 -5.15 3.38
C VAL A 84 -2.96 -4.24 4.46
N THR A 85 -3.13 -4.79 5.66
CA THR A 85 -3.40 -4.05 6.89
C THR A 85 -2.26 -4.34 7.86
N TRP A 86 -1.49 -3.33 8.26
CA TRP A 86 -0.23 -3.55 8.99
C TRP A 86 -0.40 -3.79 10.49
N THR A 87 -1.46 -3.24 11.09
CA THR A 87 -1.69 -3.27 12.54
C THR A 87 -3.03 -3.90 12.88
N THR A 88 -3.15 -4.44 14.08
CA THR A 88 -4.40 -4.99 14.63
C THR A 88 -5.40 -3.90 15.04
N THR A 89 -4.95 -2.65 15.13
CA THR A 89 -5.74 -1.48 15.54
C THR A 89 -5.57 -0.31 14.55
N PRO A 90 -5.98 -0.46 13.27
CA PRO A 90 -5.64 0.47 12.18
C PRO A 90 -6.22 1.89 12.32
N THR A 91 -7.07 2.14 13.30
CA THR A 91 -7.66 3.46 13.61
C THR A 91 -7.11 4.07 14.90
N LYS A 92 -6.10 3.44 15.53
CA LYS A 92 -5.51 3.89 16.79
C LYS A 92 -3.99 3.78 16.73
N TRP A 93 -3.30 4.82 17.20
CA TRP A 93 -1.84 4.77 17.33
C TRP A 93 -1.40 3.60 18.22
N SER A 94 -0.36 2.89 17.77
CA SER A 94 0.27 1.78 18.49
C SER A 94 1.70 1.58 17.97
N ASN A 95 2.49 0.73 18.64
CA ASN A 95 3.78 0.29 18.10
C ASN A 95 3.67 -1.01 17.27
N ASN A 96 2.44 -1.44 16.96
CA ASN A 96 2.18 -2.77 16.42
C ASN A 96 2.75 -2.97 15.00
N PHE A 97 3.03 -1.88 14.25
CA PHE A 97 3.77 -1.97 13.00
C PHE A 97 5.14 -2.63 13.21
N PHE A 98 5.94 -2.13 14.16
CA PHE A 98 7.26 -2.69 14.48
C PHE A 98 7.15 -4.05 15.17
N ASP A 99 6.19 -4.21 16.08
CA ASP A 99 5.98 -5.49 16.75
C ASP A 99 5.69 -6.59 15.72
N ASN A 100 4.84 -6.32 14.73
CA ASN A 100 4.55 -7.27 13.66
C ASN A 100 5.76 -7.46 12.73
N LEU A 101 6.41 -6.37 12.31
CA LEU A 101 7.54 -6.41 11.37
C LEU A 101 8.69 -7.29 11.89
N PHE A 102 9.03 -7.17 13.17
CA PHE A 102 10.17 -7.86 13.76
C PHE A 102 9.85 -9.23 14.36
N ASN A 103 8.61 -9.46 14.83
CA ASN A 103 8.27 -10.72 15.50
C ASN A 103 7.69 -11.79 14.56
N TYR A 104 7.37 -11.45 13.31
CA TYR A 104 6.98 -12.43 12.29
C TYR A 104 8.13 -12.74 11.34
N GLU A 105 8.18 -14.00 10.92
CA GLU A 105 8.84 -14.40 9.69
C GLU A 105 7.89 -14.14 8.52
N TRP A 106 8.42 -13.62 7.42
CA TRP A 106 7.62 -13.18 6.28
C TRP A 106 7.83 -14.07 5.06
N GLU A 107 6.75 -14.35 4.33
CA GLU A 107 6.80 -15.03 3.03
C GLU A 107 6.17 -14.21 1.92
N LEU A 108 6.77 -14.29 0.74
CA LEU A 108 6.31 -13.58 -0.45
C LEU A 108 5.01 -14.22 -0.95
N THR A 109 3.99 -13.40 -1.15
CA THR A 109 2.70 -13.80 -1.67
C THR A 109 2.19 -12.81 -2.72
N LYS A 110 0.97 -13.02 -3.21
CA LYS A 110 0.28 -12.16 -4.16
C LYS A 110 -1.05 -11.66 -3.57
N SER A 111 -1.37 -10.39 -3.83
CA SER A 111 -2.68 -9.82 -3.55
C SER A 111 -3.76 -10.41 -4.49
N PRO A 112 -5.06 -10.18 -4.25
CA PRO A 112 -6.12 -10.51 -5.21
C PRO A 112 -5.91 -9.85 -6.59
N ALA A 113 -5.29 -8.66 -6.64
CA ALA A 113 -4.91 -7.99 -7.89
C ALA A 113 -3.60 -8.51 -8.52
N GLY A 114 -2.95 -9.52 -7.92
CA GLY A 114 -1.69 -10.11 -8.43
C GLY A 114 -0.42 -9.33 -8.08
N ALA A 115 -0.50 -8.32 -7.22
CA ALA A 115 0.65 -7.53 -6.77
C ALA A 115 1.52 -8.33 -5.77
N HIS A 116 2.84 -8.17 -5.81
CA HIS A 116 3.72 -8.78 -4.81
C HIS A 116 3.54 -8.14 -3.44
N GLN A 117 3.28 -8.94 -2.42
CA GLN A 117 3.20 -8.50 -1.03
C GLN A 117 3.74 -9.58 -0.08
N TRP A 118 3.74 -9.31 1.22
CA TRP A 118 4.24 -10.24 2.23
C TRP A 118 3.14 -10.57 3.23
N THR A 119 3.12 -11.82 3.69
CA THR A 119 2.25 -12.29 4.78
C THR A 119 3.11 -12.93 5.86
N PRO A 120 2.70 -12.88 7.15
CA PRO A 120 3.33 -13.69 8.18
C PRO A 120 3.25 -15.16 7.78
N LYS A 121 4.36 -15.90 7.93
CA LYS A 121 4.37 -17.36 7.76
C LYS A 121 3.44 -17.99 8.78
N ALA A 122 2.70 -19.02 8.34
CA ALA A 122 1.84 -19.84 9.20
C ALA A 122 2.64 -20.67 10.21
#